data_AF-A0A0N5CSI2-F1
#
_entry.id   AF-A0A0N5CSI2-F1
#
_cell.length_a   1.000
_cell.length_b   1.000
_cell.length_c   1.000
_cell.angle_alpha   90.00
_cell.angle_beta   90.00
_cell.angle_gamma   90.00
#
_symmetry.space_group_name_H-M   'P 1'
#
loop_
_entity.id
_entity.type
_entity.pdbx_description
1 polymer ?
#
loop_
_entity_poly.entity_id
_entity_poly.type
_entity_poly.pdbx_seq_one_letter_code
_entity_poly.pdbx_strand_id
1 'polypeptide(L)'
;MPLVVSASSIRKSEIPWESQKSQGLSSFPSAPPLEFQSILPVETFAQLTAIHQNQSLTIPQKIAKIDAVMNELPRDILQRLPLPPIYRTLPKNIQALIKNIQLAENISIHEKWRKIKNIIQSLPEDQRRMFPQELFDFPPVL
;
A
#
# COMPACT_ATOMS: atom_id res chain seq x y z
N MET A 1 7.87 -65.62 10.81
CA MET A 1 7.31 -64.30 11.20
C MET A 1 7.73 -64.02 12.63
N PRO A 2 8.51 -62.96 12.88
CA PRO A 2 8.62 -62.43 14.25
C PRO A 2 8.52 -60.89 14.34
N LEU A 3 7.82 -60.47 15.41
CA LEU A 3 8.08 -59.39 16.39
C LEU A 3 8.74 -58.06 15.98
N VAL A 4 8.10 -56.92 16.29
CA VAL A 4 8.37 -56.11 17.52
C VAL A 4 7.37 -54.94 17.68
N VAL A 5 7.06 -54.63 18.95
CA VAL A 5 6.27 -53.49 19.46
C VAL A 5 7.17 -52.26 19.65
N SER A 6 6.69 -51.03 19.37
CA SER A 6 6.73 -49.88 20.32
C SER A 6 6.52 -48.49 19.70
N ALA A 7 5.69 -47.72 20.43
CA ALA A 7 5.82 -46.32 20.83
C ALA A 7 5.80 -45.18 19.78
N SER A 8 4.71 -44.42 19.89
CA SER A 8 4.51 -42.99 19.65
C SER A 8 5.76 -42.11 19.51
N SER A 9 5.82 -41.34 18.42
CA SER A 9 6.57 -40.09 18.37
C SER A 9 5.73 -39.01 17.69
N ILE A 10 5.21 -38.10 18.49
CA ILE A 10 4.64 -36.83 18.04
C ILE A 10 5.79 -36.03 17.41
N ARG A 11 5.71 -35.68 16.13
CA ARG A 11 6.40 -34.50 15.61
C ARG A 11 5.40 -33.41 15.28
N LYS A 12 5.53 -32.33 16.03
CA LYS A 12 4.99 -30.99 15.78
C LYS A 12 5.11 -30.63 14.29
N SER A 13 3.95 -30.33 13.72
CA SER A 13 3.70 -29.19 12.85
C SER A 13 4.86 -28.21 12.66
N GLU A 14 5.46 -28.20 11.48
CA GLU A 14 6.01 -27.00 10.84
C GLU A 14 5.76 -27.11 9.34
N ILE A 15 4.72 -26.42 8.89
CA ILE A 15 4.44 -26.17 7.47
C ILE A 15 5.61 -25.32 6.95
N PRO A 16 6.41 -25.77 5.97
CA PRO A 16 7.43 -24.94 5.37
C PRO A 16 6.77 -24.02 4.35
N TRP A 17 6.14 -22.94 4.83
CA TRP A 17 5.76 -21.79 4.01
C TRP A 17 6.90 -20.75 3.92
N GLU A 18 8.12 -21.12 4.35
CA GLU A 18 9.36 -20.40 4.04
C GLU A 18 9.72 -20.59 2.55
N SER A 19 8.90 -20.04 1.65
CA SER A 19 9.22 -19.83 0.23
C SER A 19 8.78 -18.45 -0.26
N GLN A 20 8.43 -17.54 0.64
CA GLN A 20 8.21 -16.12 0.32
C GLN A 20 9.48 -15.29 0.59
N LYS A 21 10.63 -15.79 0.16
CA LYS A 21 11.83 -14.97 0.00
C LYS A 21 12.41 -15.26 -1.37
N SER A 22 11.90 -14.55 -2.37
CA SER A 22 12.68 -13.73 -3.31
C SER A 22 12.03 -13.69 -4.69
N GLN A 23 11.78 -12.46 -5.14
CA GLN A 23 11.73 -12.01 -6.53
C GLN A 23 10.38 -12.04 -7.28
N GLY A 24 9.66 -10.94 -7.12
CA GLY A 24 9.06 -10.18 -8.22
C GLY A 24 9.19 -8.70 -7.83
N LEU A 25 9.56 -7.83 -8.76
CA LEU A 25 9.70 -6.37 -8.57
C LEU A 25 8.68 -5.82 -7.56
N SER A 26 9.14 -5.20 -6.47
CA SER A 26 8.23 -4.49 -5.55
C SER A 26 7.40 -3.51 -6.38
N SER A 27 6.09 -3.77 -6.49
CA SER A 27 5.14 -2.85 -7.12
C SER A 27 5.09 -1.49 -6.41
N PHE A 28 5.62 -1.41 -5.19
CA PHE A 28 5.72 -0.18 -4.44
C PHE A 28 6.97 0.61 -4.85
N PRO A 29 6.85 1.91 -5.17
CA PRO A 29 7.96 2.73 -5.63
C PRO A 29 9.06 2.86 -4.56
N SER A 30 10.31 3.05 -5.00
CA SER A 30 11.46 3.23 -4.11
C SER A 30 11.61 4.64 -3.54
N ALA A 31 10.86 5.61 -4.07
CA ALA A 31 10.88 7.00 -3.63
C ALA A 31 9.52 7.70 -3.85
N PRO A 32 9.22 8.76 -3.10
CA PRO A 32 8.09 9.64 -3.39
C PRO A 32 8.25 10.33 -4.76
N PRO A 33 7.16 10.81 -5.38
CA PRO A 33 7.25 11.59 -6.61
C PRO A 33 8.16 12.81 -6.44
N LEU A 34 9.06 13.06 -7.40
CA LEU A 34 10.02 14.17 -7.34
C LEU A 34 9.34 15.53 -7.17
N GLU A 35 8.16 15.70 -7.77
CA GLU A 35 7.32 16.91 -7.67
C GLU A 35 6.98 17.28 -6.22
N PHE A 36 6.99 16.31 -5.29
CA PHE A 36 6.71 16.59 -3.88
C PHE A 36 7.80 17.44 -3.23
N GLN A 37 9.04 17.44 -3.74
CA GLN A 37 10.15 18.23 -3.17
C GLN A 37 9.87 19.74 -3.19
N SER A 38 9.12 20.23 -4.17
CA SER A 38 8.78 21.66 -4.30
C SER A 38 7.51 22.06 -3.52
N ILE A 39 6.83 21.10 -2.88
CA ILE A 39 5.54 21.32 -2.21
C ILE A 39 5.65 20.99 -0.72
N LEU A 40 6.35 19.91 -0.38
CA LEU A 40 6.49 19.44 0.99
C LEU A 40 7.65 20.14 1.73
N PRO A 41 7.55 20.27 3.06
CA PRO A 41 8.71 20.56 3.88
C PRO A 41 9.81 19.53 3.65
N VAL A 42 11.07 19.97 3.70
CA VAL A 42 12.26 19.13 3.46
C VAL A 42 12.25 17.90 4.37
N GLU A 43 11.92 18.09 5.65
CA GLU A 43 11.86 17.02 6.63
C GLU A 43 10.77 15.98 6.29
N THR A 44 9.58 16.43 5.90
CA THR A 44 8.49 15.54 5.46
C THR A 44 8.91 14.72 4.24
N PHE A 45 9.53 15.33 3.24
CA PHE A 45 9.99 14.60 2.05
C PHE A 45 11.05 13.55 2.40
N ALA A 46 11.97 13.87 3.31
CA ALA A 46 12.97 12.93 3.81
C ALA A 46 12.32 11.75 4.56
N GLN A 47 11.33 12.01 5.42
CA GLN A 47 10.58 10.96 6.12
C GLN A 47 9.86 10.03 5.15
N LEU A 48 9.15 10.59 4.16
CA LEU A 48 8.48 9.79 3.12
C LEU A 48 9.49 8.93 2.36
N THR A 49 10.66 9.49 2.02
CA THR A 49 11.75 8.77 1.35
C THR A 49 12.25 7.60 2.18
N ALA A 50 12.48 7.80 3.48
CA ALA A 50 12.89 6.74 4.39
C ALA A 50 11.86 5.61 4.47
N ILE A 51 10.56 5.93 4.47
CA ILE A 51 9.48 4.91 4.46
C ILE A 51 9.52 4.08 3.15
N HIS A 52 9.71 4.73 1.99
CA HIS A 52 9.80 4.03 0.71
C HIS A 52 11.01 3.08 0.66
N GLN A 53 12.15 3.52 1.20
CA GLN A 53 13.40 2.76 1.17
C GLN A 53 13.50 1.68 2.25
N ASN A 54 12.66 1.74 3.29
CA ASN A 54 12.72 0.77 4.39
C ASN A 54 12.28 -0.63 3.90
N GLN A 55 13.24 -1.57 3.83
CA GLN A 55 13.01 -2.94 3.36
C GLN A 55 12.38 -3.85 4.43
N SER A 56 12.39 -3.43 5.69
CA SER A 56 11.77 -4.17 6.79
C SER A 56 10.26 -3.96 6.90
N LEU A 57 9.70 -3.00 6.15
CA LEU A 57 8.27 -2.72 6.14
C LEU A 57 7.58 -3.43 4.98
N THR A 58 6.44 -4.07 5.27
CA THR A 58 5.51 -4.54 4.24
C THR A 58 4.85 -3.36 3.53
N ILE A 59 4.34 -3.58 2.31
CA ILE A 59 3.62 -2.54 1.54
C ILE A 59 2.48 -1.91 2.37
N PRO A 60 1.63 -2.70 3.06
CA PRO A 60 0.65 -2.14 3.98
C PRO A 60 1.22 -1.22 5.06
N GLN A 61 2.32 -1.62 5.69
CA GLN A 61 2.94 -0.81 6.74
C GLN A 61 3.52 0.49 6.18
N LYS A 62 4.08 0.47 4.96
CA LYS A 62 4.53 1.68 4.26
C LYS A 62 3.36 2.63 4.01
N ILE A 63 2.26 2.14 3.47
CA ILE A 63 1.05 2.92 3.20
C ILE A 63 0.51 3.56 4.48
N ALA A 64 0.38 2.80 5.56
CA ALA A 64 -0.12 3.31 6.84
C ALA A 64 0.80 4.41 7.41
N LYS A 65 2.13 4.21 7.35
CA LYS A 65 3.09 5.23 7.79
C LYS A 65 3.07 6.48 6.90
N ILE A 66 2.91 6.33 5.59
CA ILE A 66 2.77 7.47 4.68
C ILE A 66 1.50 8.25 5.00
N ASP A 67 0.36 7.58 5.22
CA ASP A 67 -0.87 8.27 5.59
C ASP A 67 -0.73 9.03 6.91
N ALA A 68 -0.05 8.46 7.90
CA ALA A 68 0.26 9.16 9.16
C ALA A 68 1.05 10.45 8.93
N VAL A 69 2.16 10.39 8.16
CA VAL A 69 2.96 11.57 7.80
C VAL A 69 2.12 12.61 7.04
N MET A 70 1.24 12.17 6.16
CA MET A 70 0.40 13.06 5.36
C MET A 70 -0.71 13.71 6.20
N ASN A 71 -1.26 13.03 7.20
CA ASN A 71 -2.28 13.60 8.09
C ASN A 71 -1.72 14.68 9.04
N GLU A 72 -0.40 14.72 9.24
CA GLU A 72 0.28 15.78 10.00
C GLU A 72 0.46 17.08 9.19
N LEU A 73 0.24 17.03 7.86
CA LEU A 73 0.46 18.19 6.99
C LEU A 73 -0.72 19.18 7.04
N PRO A 74 -0.44 20.49 6.93
CA PRO A 74 -1.45 21.51 6.70
C PRO A 74 -2.30 21.24 5.45
N ARG A 75 -3.59 21.59 5.53
CA ARG A 75 -4.58 21.38 4.45
C ARG A 75 -4.18 22.07 3.15
N ASP A 76 -3.59 23.25 3.19
CA ASP A 76 -3.14 23.98 2.00
C ASP A 76 -2.00 23.25 1.27
N ILE A 77 -1.09 22.61 2.00
CA ILE A 77 -0.03 21.78 1.43
C ILE A 77 -0.65 20.55 0.77
N LEU A 78 -1.54 19.83 1.47
CA LEU A 78 -2.20 18.65 0.95
C LEU A 78 -2.98 18.91 -0.34
N GLN A 79 -3.66 20.05 -0.45
CA GLN A 79 -4.42 20.43 -1.64
C GLN A 79 -3.54 20.66 -2.88
N ARG A 80 -2.31 21.14 -2.67
CA ARG A 80 -1.33 21.39 -3.74
C ARG A 80 -0.66 20.12 -4.25
N LEU A 81 -0.68 19.04 -3.47
CA LEU A 81 -0.06 17.79 -3.89
C LEU A 81 -0.71 17.23 -5.16
N PRO A 82 0.11 16.80 -6.14
CA PRO A 82 -0.41 16.14 -7.33
C PRO A 82 -0.92 14.75 -6.96
N LEU A 83 -1.85 14.24 -7.76
CA LEU A 83 -2.34 12.88 -7.61
C LEU A 83 -1.17 11.89 -7.81
N PRO A 84 -1.12 10.77 -7.06
CA PRO A 84 -0.10 9.74 -7.27
C PRO A 84 -0.05 9.27 -8.73
N PRO A 85 1.15 9.02 -9.30
CA PRO A 85 1.34 8.69 -10.71
C PRO A 85 0.41 7.61 -11.27
N ILE A 86 0.16 6.56 -10.47
CA ILE A 86 -0.69 5.43 -10.86
C ILE A 86 -2.15 5.82 -11.14
N TYR A 87 -2.62 6.95 -10.61
CA TYR A 87 -3.98 7.44 -10.86
C TYR A 87 -4.06 8.46 -11.99
N ARG A 88 -2.93 8.95 -12.53
CA ARG A 88 -2.91 10.07 -13.48
C ARG A 88 -3.42 9.71 -14.87
N THR A 89 -3.44 8.42 -15.21
CA THR A 89 -3.98 7.89 -16.47
C THR A 89 -5.49 7.73 -16.46
N LEU A 90 -6.12 7.79 -15.27
CA LEU A 90 -7.57 7.64 -15.13
C LEU A 90 -8.34 8.82 -15.74
N PRO A 91 -9.62 8.66 -16.08
CA PRO A 91 -10.48 9.78 -16.47
C PRO A 91 -10.52 10.91 -15.42
N LYS A 92 -10.63 12.17 -15.87
CA LYS A 92 -10.54 13.36 -14.97
C LYS A 92 -11.56 13.37 -13.84
N ASN A 93 -12.77 12.89 -14.09
CA ASN A 93 -13.79 12.73 -13.05
C ASN A 93 -13.36 11.72 -11.98
N ILE A 94 -12.72 10.61 -12.37
CA ILE A 94 -12.21 9.61 -11.44
C ILE A 94 -11.01 10.15 -10.64
N GLN A 95 -10.10 10.87 -11.30
CA GLN A 95 -8.99 11.56 -10.63
C GLN A 95 -9.49 12.51 -9.52
N ALA A 96 -10.55 13.28 -9.80
CA ALA A 96 -11.16 14.18 -8.84
C ALA A 96 -11.80 13.43 -7.64
N LEU A 97 -12.50 12.33 -7.90
CA LEU A 97 -13.08 11.49 -6.84
C LEU A 97 -11.98 10.93 -5.92
N ILE A 98 -10.90 10.39 -6.48
CA ILE A 98 -9.77 9.87 -5.71
C ILE A 98 -9.12 10.98 -4.89
N LYS A 99 -8.88 12.16 -5.48
CA LYS A 99 -8.30 13.32 -4.78
C LYS A 99 -9.17 13.73 -3.58
N ASN A 100 -10.49 13.79 -3.76
CA ASN A 100 -11.41 14.14 -2.69
C ASN A 100 -11.39 13.12 -1.54
N ILE A 101 -11.27 11.82 -1.85
CA ILE A 101 -11.14 10.78 -0.83
C ILE A 101 -9.82 10.92 -0.05
N GLN A 102 -8.71 11.21 -0.75
CA GLN A 102 -7.41 11.38 -0.10
C GLN A 102 -7.40 12.59 0.86
N LEU A 103 -8.06 13.68 0.46
CA LEU A 103 -8.18 14.94 1.23
C LEU A 103 -9.32 14.94 2.26
N ALA A 104 -10.13 13.88 2.30
CA ALA A 104 -11.24 13.80 3.24
C ALA A 104 -10.71 13.75 4.67
N GLU A 105 -11.12 14.75 5.45
CA GLU A 105 -10.96 14.75 6.91
C GLU A 105 -11.95 13.76 7.53
N ASN A 106 -11.60 13.22 8.69
CA ASN A 106 -12.47 12.39 9.53
C ASN A 106 -12.83 11.00 9.00
N ILE A 107 -12.06 10.46 8.05
CA ILE A 107 -12.17 9.05 7.66
C ILE A 107 -10.82 8.35 7.80
N SER A 108 -10.85 7.09 8.25
CA SER A 108 -9.64 6.30 8.45
C SER A 108 -8.97 5.95 7.12
N ILE A 109 -7.67 5.63 7.16
CA ILE A 109 -6.95 5.11 5.99
C ILE A 109 -7.63 3.86 5.40
N HIS A 110 -8.20 3.00 6.26
CA HIS A 110 -8.98 1.83 5.83
C HIS A 110 -10.20 2.25 5.01
N GLU A 111 -10.89 3.29 5.44
CA GLU A 111 -12.06 3.79 4.74
C GLU A 111 -11.69 4.50 3.43
N LYS A 112 -10.62 5.31 3.42
CA LYS A 112 -10.07 5.93 2.19
C LYS A 112 -9.74 4.85 1.16
N TRP A 113 -9.05 3.80 1.57
CA TRP A 113 -8.70 2.67 0.72
C TRP A 113 -9.90 1.92 0.20
N ARG A 114 -10.86 1.58 1.06
CA ARG A 114 -12.10 0.91 0.65
C ARG A 114 -12.83 1.71 -0.43
N LYS A 115 -12.93 3.03 -0.27
CA LYS A 115 -13.56 3.92 -1.25
C LYS A 115 -12.80 3.94 -2.58
N ILE A 116 -11.47 4.09 -2.55
CA ILE A 116 -10.62 4.08 -3.76
C ILE A 116 -10.69 2.71 -4.45
N LYS A 117 -10.63 1.61 -3.70
CA LYS A 117 -10.76 0.24 -4.21
C LYS A 117 -12.09 0.05 -4.94
N ASN A 118 -13.20 0.47 -4.33
CA ASN A 118 -14.51 0.38 -4.97
C ASN A 118 -14.58 1.16 -6.29
N ILE A 119 -13.95 2.34 -6.34
CA ILE A 119 -13.84 3.13 -7.58
C ILE A 119 -13.05 2.36 -8.63
N ILE A 120 -11.88 1.81 -8.29
CA ILE A 120 -11.04 1.10 -9.25
C ILE A 120 -11.70 -0.20 -9.72
N GLN A 121 -12.39 -0.92 -8.85
CA GLN A 121 -13.09 -2.16 -9.19
C GLN A 121 -14.30 -1.95 -10.09
N SER A 122 -14.92 -0.77 -10.07
CA SER A 122 -16.01 -0.39 -10.97
C SER A 122 -15.55 0.16 -12.31
N LEU A 123 -14.23 0.36 -12.51
CA LEU A 123 -13.70 0.78 -13.79
C LEU A 123 -13.84 -0.31 -14.87
N PRO A 124 -13.90 0.09 -16.15
CA PRO A 124 -13.75 -0.82 -17.28
C PRO A 124 -12.49 -1.68 -17.16
N GLU A 125 -12.53 -2.87 -17.74
CA GLU A 125 -11.48 -3.88 -17.54
C GLU A 125 -10.10 -3.41 -18.03
N ASP A 126 -10.05 -2.68 -19.16
CA ASP A 126 -8.83 -2.09 -19.71
C ASP A 126 -8.16 -1.10 -18.75
N GLN A 127 -8.95 -0.31 -18.02
CA GLN A 127 -8.46 0.63 -17.01
C GLN A 127 -8.07 -0.09 -15.73
N ARG A 128 -8.86 -1.08 -15.29
CA ARG A 128 -8.63 -1.81 -14.04
C ARG A 128 -7.33 -2.62 -14.06
N ARG A 129 -6.96 -3.19 -15.22
CA ARG A 129 -5.71 -3.96 -15.40
C ARG A 129 -4.44 -3.13 -15.25
N MET A 130 -4.53 -1.80 -15.21
CA MET A 130 -3.37 -0.92 -14.96
C MET A 130 -2.93 -0.91 -13.50
N PHE A 131 -3.74 -1.47 -12.59
CA PHE A 131 -3.47 -1.48 -11.15
C PHE A 131 -2.95 -2.85 -10.70
N PRO A 132 -1.80 -2.91 -10.01
CA PRO A 132 -1.29 -4.09 -9.33
C PRO A 132 -2.35 -4.68 -8.40
N GLN A 133 -2.48 -6.01 -8.39
CA GLN A 133 -3.49 -6.68 -7.55
C GLN A 133 -3.20 -6.47 -6.07
N GLU A 134 -1.92 -6.34 -5.71
CA GLU A 134 -1.40 -6.14 -4.36
C GLU A 134 -1.89 -4.83 -3.73
N LEU A 135 -2.32 -3.85 -4.54
CA LEU A 135 -2.97 -2.63 -4.04
C LEU A 135 -4.37 -2.91 -3.48
N PHE A 136 -5.03 -3.97 -3.95
CA PHE A 136 -6.36 -4.36 -3.47
C PHE A 136 -6.33 -5.27 -2.25
N ASP A 137 -5.16 -5.81 -1.91
CA ASP A 137 -4.95 -6.63 -0.71
C ASP A 137 -4.77 -5.77 0.56
N PHE A 138 -4.80 -4.44 0.42
CA PHE A 138 -4.89 -3.49 1.54
C PHE A 138 -6.37 -3.19 1.89
N PRO A 139 -6.72 -3.05 3.18
CA PRO A 139 -5.88 -3.18 4.36
C PRO A 139 -5.67 -4.64 4.80
N PRO A 140 -4.53 -4.97 5.43
CA PRO A 140 -4.42 -6.22 6.17
C PRO A 140 -5.46 -6.23 7.28
N VAL A 141 -6.02 -7.40 7.52
CA VAL A 141 -6.84 -7.67 8.70
C VAL A 141 -5.99 -7.29 9.92
N LEU A 142 -6.51 -6.39 10.77
CA LEU A 142 -5.87 -5.99 12.03
C LEU A 142 -5.69 -7.20 12.95
#